data_AF-A0A1L8DHZ1-F1
#
_entry.id   AF-A0A1L8DHZ1-F1
#
_cell.length_a   1.000
_cell.length_b   1.000
_cell.length_c   1.000
_cell.angle_alpha   90.00
_cell.angle_beta   90.00
_cell.angle_gamma   90.00
#
_symmetry.space_group_name_H-M   'P 1'
#
loop_
_entity.id
_entity.type
_entity.pdbx_description
1 polymer ?
#
loop_
_entity_poly.entity_id
_entity_poly.type
_entity_poly.pdbx_seq_one_letter_code
_entity_poly.pdbx_strand_id
1 'polypeptide(L)'
;MDVFLMIRRKKTTIFTDAKDNTTVSELKKMIEGILKIRPRDQQLYNKDNTVMEDDKPLQDYGISIVTARAQAPAALGLAIRTETGEFEPLEITPYSSPPDLPEVMKNQEAANGQEQVA
;
A
#
# COMPACT_ATOMS: atom_id res chain seq x y z
N MET A 1 -15.98 -5.00 3.96
CA MET A 1 -15.30 -4.72 5.26
C MET A 1 -14.26 -3.63 5.05
N ASP A 2 -13.80 -2.97 6.12
CA ASP A 2 -12.74 -1.95 5.99
C ASP A 2 -11.37 -2.59 5.72
N VAL A 3 -10.64 -1.99 4.78
CA VAL A 3 -9.28 -2.36 4.39
C VAL A 3 -8.38 -1.14 4.48
N PHE A 4 -7.14 -1.36 4.91
CA PHE A 4 -6.16 -0.30 5.10
C PHE A 4 -5.14 -0.33 3.96
N LEU A 5 -4.89 0.82 3.35
CA LEU A 5 -4.11 0.97 2.14
C LEU A 5 -2.90 1.87 2.37
N MET A 6 -1.82 1.56 1.66
CA MET A 6 -0.61 2.36 1.57
C MET A 6 -0.34 2.65 0.09
N ILE A 7 -0.79 3.81 -0.39
CA ILE A 7 -0.63 4.22 -1.79
C ILE A 7 0.72 4.94 -1.92
N ARG A 8 1.60 4.42 -2.78
CA ARG A 8 3.00 4.84 -2.86
C ARG A 8 3.38 5.32 -4.26
N ARG A 9 4.12 6.43 -4.30
CA ARG A 9 4.70 7.00 -5.51
C ARG A 9 5.96 7.77 -5.17
N LYS A 10 7.09 7.47 -5.80
CA LYS A 10 8.39 8.10 -5.52
C LYS A 10 8.62 8.10 -4.00
N LYS A 11 8.78 9.27 -3.38
CA LYS A 11 8.91 9.45 -1.92
C LYS A 11 7.57 9.73 -1.19
N THR A 12 6.45 9.73 -1.90
CA THR A 12 5.11 9.96 -1.33
C THR A 12 4.50 8.63 -0.87
N THR A 13 3.90 8.63 0.32
CA THR A 13 3.09 7.54 0.85
C THR A 13 1.82 8.12 1.46
N ILE A 14 0.65 7.65 1.01
CA ILE A 14 -0.66 8.02 1.56
C ILE A 14 -1.22 6.79 2.29
N PHE A 15 -1.52 6.97 3.57
CA PHE A 15 -2.29 5.99 4.35
C PHE A 15 -3.76 6.39 4.32
N THR A 16 -4.62 5.46 3.95
CA THR A 16 -6.07 5.66 3.90
C THR A 16 -6.76 4.31 4.06
N ASP A 17 -8.05 4.33 4.36
CA ASP A 17 -8.90 3.16 4.41
C ASP A 17 -10.03 3.27 3.36
N ALA A 18 -10.55 2.11 2.99
CA ALA A 18 -11.68 1.98 2.07
C ALA A 18 -12.48 0.73 2.43
N LYS A 19 -13.62 0.51 1.77
CA LYS A 19 -14.25 -0.81 1.80
C LYS A 19 -13.55 -1.73 0.80
N ASP A 20 -13.45 -3.02 1.10
CA ASP A 20 -12.95 -4.05 0.17
C ASP A 20 -13.70 -4.09 -1.17
N ASN A 21 -14.98 -3.73 -1.18
CA ASN A 21 -15.81 -3.60 -2.37
C ASN A 21 -15.75 -2.22 -3.05
N THR A 22 -14.99 -1.27 -2.51
CA THR A 22 -14.70 0.01 -3.19
C THR A 22 -14.03 -0.29 -4.52
N THR A 23 -14.45 0.41 -5.57
CA THR A 23 -13.86 0.28 -6.90
C THR A 23 -12.56 1.06 -7.02
N VAL A 24 -11.71 0.68 -7.97
CA VAL A 24 -10.47 1.41 -8.27
C VAL A 24 -10.77 2.85 -8.69
N SER A 25 -11.86 3.10 -9.42
CA SER A 25 -12.31 4.45 -9.78
C SER A 25 -12.62 5.32 -8.56
N GLU A 26 -13.28 4.76 -7.54
CA GLU A 26 -13.58 5.46 -6.29
C GLU A 26 -12.30 5.74 -5.48
N LEU A 27 -11.36 4.78 -5.44
CA LEU A 27 -10.05 4.99 -4.82
C LEU A 27 -9.28 6.12 -5.49
N LYS A 28 -9.31 6.21 -6.83
CA LYS A 28 -8.69 7.32 -7.57
C LYS A 28 -9.31 8.68 -7.23
N LYS A 29 -10.62 8.76 -6.94
CA LYS A 29 -11.27 9.99 -6.47
C LYS A 29 -10.80 10.39 -5.06
N MET A 30 -10.54 9.42 -4.19
CA MET A 30 -9.95 9.69 -2.87
C MET A 30 -8.53 10.27 -3.02
N ILE A 31 -7.72 9.69 -3.91
CA ILE A 31 -6.38 10.21 -4.24
C ILE A 31 -6.47 11.61 -4.86
N GLU A 32 -7.46 11.87 -5.74
CA GLU A 32 -7.70 13.21 -6.30
C GLU A 32 -7.96 14.24 -5.19
N GLY A 33 -8.74 13.87 -4.17
CA GLY A 33 -8.97 14.72 -3.00
C GLY A 33 -7.69 15.19 -2.30
N ILE A 34 -6.65 14.36 -2.31
CA ILE A 34 -5.37 14.60 -1.63
C ILE A 34 -4.36 15.28 -2.57
N LEU A 35 -4.09 14.68 -3.73
CA LEU A 35 -3.04 15.12 -4.65
C LEU A 35 -3.51 16.16 -5.68
N LYS A 36 -4.83 16.39 -5.80
CA LYS A 36 -5.45 17.28 -6.80
C LYS A 36 -5.16 16.87 -8.24
N ILE A 37 -5.06 15.56 -8.48
CA ILE A 37 -4.82 14.95 -9.79
C ILE A 37 -6.06 14.17 -10.18
N ARG A 38 -6.58 14.42 -11.39
CA ARG A 38 -7.81 13.77 -11.85
C ARG A 38 -7.65 12.24 -11.94
N PRO A 39 -8.69 11.44 -11.69
CA PRO A 39 -8.63 9.98 -11.78
C PRO A 39 -8.07 9.44 -13.10
N ARG A 40 -8.41 10.07 -14.23
CA ARG A 40 -7.93 9.68 -15.58
C ARG A 40 -6.41 9.85 -15.77
N ASP A 41 -5.80 10.66 -14.91
CA ASP A 41 -4.37 10.99 -14.91
C ASP A 41 -3.64 10.16 -13.81
N GLN A 42 -4.31 9.16 -13.23
CA GLN A 42 -3.77 8.23 -12.23
C GLN A 42 -3.83 6.78 -12.74
N GLN A 43 -2.76 6.03 -12.51
CA GLN A 43 -2.67 4.60 -12.76
C GLN A 43 -2.23 3.87 -11.50
N LEU A 44 -3.08 2.96 -11.01
CA LEU A 44 -2.85 2.18 -9.81
C LEU A 44 -2.32 0.80 -10.16
N TYR A 45 -1.43 0.29 -9.31
CA TYR A 45 -0.80 -1.02 -9.43
C TYR A 45 -0.99 -1.81 -8.14
N ASN A 46 -1.32 -3.08 -8.27
CA ASN A 46 -1.36 -4.00 -7.12
C ASN A 46 0.08 -4.40 -6.69
N LYS A 47 0.18 -5.26 -5.67
CA LYS A 47 1.46 -5.77 -5.15
C LYS A 47 2.32 -6.51 -6.18
N ASP A 48 1.70 -7.05 -7.23
CA ASP A 48 2.33 -7.81 -8.29
C ASP A 48 2.68 -6.92 -9.50
N ASN A 49 2.65 -5.59 -9.32
CA ASN A 49 2.85 -4.56 -10.35
C ASN A 49 1.90 -4.70 -11.55
N THR A 50 0.72 -5.27 -11.33
CA THR A 50 -0.34 -5.35 -12.35
C THR A 50 -1.22 -4.10 -12.27
N VAL A 51 -1.54 -3.53 -13.43
CA VAL A 51 -2.42 -2.36 -13.55
C VAL A 51 -3.82 -2.73 -13.11
N MET A 52 -4.42 -1.88 -12.28
CA MET A 52 -5.77 -2.07 -11.76
C MET A 52 -6.80 -1.37 -12.67
N GLU A 53 -7.81 -2.11 -13.11
CA GLU A 53 -8.98 -1.67 -13.88
C GLU A 53 -9.99 -0.91 -13.01
N ASP A 54 -10.56 0.17 -13.55
CA ASP A 54 -11.37 1.15 -12.81
C ASP A 54 -12.68 0.60 -12.22
N ASP A 55 -13.30 -0.37 -12.90
CA ASP A 55 -14.58 -0.98 -12.55
C ASP A 55 -14.44 -2.14 -11.54
N LYS A 56 -13.21 -2.62 -11.32
CA LYS A 56 -12.94 -3.72 -10.41
C LYS A 56 -12.90 -3.26 -8.95
N PRO A 57 -13.47 -4.02 -8.01
CA PRO A 57 -13.33 -3.76 -6.58
C PRO A 57 -11.92 -4.12 -6.09
N LEU A 58 -11.51 -3.54 -4.96
CA LEU A 58 -10.19 -3.81 -4.36
C LEU A 58 -9.98 -5.30 -4.04
N GLN A 59 -11.03 -6.00 -3.60
CA GLN A 59 -10.98 -7.43 -3.28
C GLN A 59 -10.54 -8.31 -4.46
N ASP A 60 -10.82 -7.92 -5.71
CA ASP A 60 -10.42 -8.66 -6.91
C ASP A 60 -8.90 -8.66 -7.09
N TYR A 61 -8.21 -7.69 -6.48
CA TYR A 61 -6.75 -7.61 -6.42
C TYR A 61 -6.16 -8.20 -5.13
N GLY A 62 -6.94 -9.00 -4.40
CA GLY A 62 -6.52 -9.64 -3.16
C GLY A 62 -6.42 -8.71 -1.95
N ILE A 63 -7.05 -7.53 -2.02
CA ILE A 63 -7.12 -6.55 -0.93
C ILE A 63 -8.37 -6.84 -0.10
N SER A 64 -8.19 -7.46 1.06
CA SER A 64 -9.26 -7.91 1.95
C SER A 64 -8.89 -7.59 3.39
N ILE A 65 -9.85 -7.75 4.32
CA ILE A 65 -9.59 -7.56 5.75
C ILE A 65 -8.43 -8.43 6.28
N VAL A 66 -8.18 -9.59 5.67
CA VAL A 66 -7.11 -10.52 6.10
C VAL A 66 -5.73 -10.03 5.66
N THR A 67 -5.66 -9.43 4.47
CA THR A 67 -4.42 -9.03 3.79
C THR A 67 -4.08 -7.54 3.94
N ALA A 68 -5.05 -6.71 4.29
CA ALA A 68 -4.94 -5.24 4.36
C ALA A 68 -5.39 -4.73 5.73
N ARG A 69 -4.65 -5.09 6.79
CA ARG A 69 -4.98 -4.75 8.19
C ARG A 69 -4.41 -3.40 8.59
N ALA A 70 -4.92 -2.79 9.66
CA ALA A 70 -4.43 -1.49 10.13
C ALA A 70 -2.92 -1.48 10.44
N GLN A 71 -2.41 -2.54 11.07
CA GLN A 71 -0.98 -2.70 11.40
C GLN A 71 -0.13 -3.18 10.22
N ALA A 72 -0.77 -3.66 9.14
CA ALA A 72 -0.10 -4.14 7.93
C ALA A 72 -0.95 -3.78 6.70
N PRO A 73 -0.97 -2.49 6.29
CA PRO A 73 -1.77 -2.03 5.17
C PRO A 73 -1.30 -2.63 3.83
N ALA A 74 -2.23 -2.81 2.89
CA ALA A 74 -1.88 -3.27 1.54
C ALA A 74 -1.18 -2.15 0.75
N ALA A 75 0.00 -2.45 0.22
CA ALA A 75 0.74 -1.50 -0.61
C ALA A 75 0.21 -1.47 -2.05
N LEU A 76 -0.03 -0.26 -2.55
CA LEU A 76 -0.43 0.00 -3.93
C LEU A 76 0.55 0.99 -4.58
N GLY A 77 0.92 0.72 -5.83
CA GLY A 77 1.71 1.65 -6.63
C GLY A 77 0.83 2.69 -7.30
N LEU A 78 1.31 3.93 -7.40
CA LEU A 78 0.66 5.01 -8.15
C LEU A 78 1.66 5.61 -9.16
N ALA A 79 1.25 5.66 -10.42
CA ALA A 79 1.89 6.45 -11.47
C ALA A 79 0.94 7.55 -11.95
N ILE A 80 1.51 8.71 -12.30
CA ILE A 80 0.76 9.87 -12.79
C ILE A 80 1.04 10.08 -14.28
N ARG A 81 0.00 10.49 -15.02
CA ARG A 81 0.12 10.89 -16.41
C ARG A 81 0.91 12.19 -16.53
N THR A 82 1.93 12.19 -17.37
CA THR A 82 2.76 13.35 -17.68
C THR A 82 2.06 14.27 -18.68
N GLU A 83 2.65 15.45 -18.92
CA GLU A 83 2.18 16.42 -19.90
C GLU A 83 2.21 15.88 -21.35
N THR A 84 3.04 14.86 -21.62
CA THR A 84 3.10 14.20 -22.93
C THR A 84 1.94 13.24 -23.17
N GLY A 85 1.10 13.00 -22.16
CA GLY A 85 -0.04 12.11 -22.22
C GLY A 85 0.29 10.65 -21.85
N GLU A 86 1.55 10.32 -21.59
CA GLU A 86 1.98 8.99 -21.15
C GLU A 86 2.01 8.89 -19.62
N PHE A 87 1.90 7.69 -19.06
CA PHE A 87 2.12 7.48 -17.63
C PHE A 87 3.61 7.41 -17.33
N GLU A 88 4.03 8.05 -16.24
CA GLU A 88 5.41 7.89 -15.76
C GLU A 88 5.67 6.42 -15.35
N PRO A 89 6.92 5.94 -15.39
CA PRO A 89 7.26 4.62 -14.88
C PRO A 89 6.86 4.47 -13.41
N LEU A 90 6.41 3.28 -13.01
CA LEU A 90 6.15 2.99 -11.61
C LEU A 90 7.47 3.05 -10.83
N GLU A 91 7.60 4.09 -10.01
CA GLU A 91 8.76 4.31 -9.14
C GLU A 91 8.30 4.40 -7.70
N ILE A 92 8.86 3.56 -6.83
CA ILE A 92 8.61 3.57 -5.38
C ILE A 92 9.96 3.60 -4.68
N THR A 93 10.27 4.71 -4.00
CA THR A 93 11.52 4.83 -3.25
C THR A 93 11.44 3.94 -2.01
N PRO A 94 12.40 3.02 -1.77
CA PRO A 94 12.42 2.22 -0.56
C PRO A 94 12.56 3.10 0.68
N TYR A 95 12.02 2.65 1.81
CA TYR A 95 12.30 3.30 3.09
C TYR A 95 13.76 3.05 3.50
N SER A 96 14.23 3.80 4.47
CA SER A 96 15.54 3.57 5.08
C SER A 96 15.61 2.17 5.69
N SER A 97 16.77 1.53 5.57
CA SER A 97 17.07 0.32 6.32
C SER A 97 17.22 0.63 7.81
N PRO A 98 16.78 -0.27 8.71
CA PRO A 98 17.06 -0.13 10.14
C PRO A 98 18.57 -0.18 10.40
N PRO A 99 19.06 0.40 11.51
CA PRO A 99 20.45 0.24 11.93
C PRO A 99 20.72 -1.21 12.37
N ASP A 100 22.00 -1.55 12.48
CA ASP A 100 22.41 -2.84 13.02
C ASP A 100 21.86 -3.04 14.44
N LEU A 101 21.35 -4.24 14.69
CA LEU A 101 20.80 -4.59 16.00
C LEU A 101 21.93 -4.56 17.05
N PRO A 102 21.79 -3.83 18.16
CA PRO A 102 22.80 -3.82 19.22
C PRO A 102 23.05 -5.21 19.81
N GLU A 103 24.28 -5.51 20.21
CA GLU A 103 24.67 -6.81 20.80
C GLU A 103 23.77 -7.25 21.96
N VAL A 104 23.33 -6.31 22.80
CA VAL A 104 22.43 -6.57 23.94
C VAL A 104 21.03 -7.05 23.54
N MET A 105 20.59 -6.76 22.31
CA MET A 105 19.30 -7.16 21.77
C MET A 105 19.37 -8.46 20.96
N LYS A 106 20.57 -8.89 20.52
CA LYS A 106 20.74 -10.12 19.72
C LYS A 106 20.41 -11.42 20.46
N ASN A 107 20.44 -11.40 21.80
CA ASN A 107 20.31 -12.61 22.63
C ASN A 107 18.94 -12.78 23.32
N GLN A 108 17.97 -11.88 23.08
CA GLN A 108 16.68 -11.92 23.80
C GLN A 108 15.66 -12.93 23.24
N GLU A 109 15.87 -13.46 22.03
CA GLU A 109 14.97 -14.47 21.44
C GLU A 109 15.00 -15.82 22.19
N ALA A 110 16.04 -16.10 22.98
CA ALA A 110 16.15 -17.33 23.77
C ALA A 110 15.46 -17.28 25.15
N ALA A 111 15.05 -16.09 25.63
CA ALA A 111 14.59 -15.92 27.03
C ALA A 111 13.08 -15.76 27.21
N ASN A 112 12.33 -15.38 26.16
CA ASN A 112 10.90 -15.01 26.27
C ASN A 112 9.89 -16.06 25.77
N GLY A 113 10.33 -17.30 25.51
CA GLY A 113 9.50 -18.35 24.91
C GLY A 113 9.13 -19.54 25.78
N GLN A 114 9.51 -19.59 27.07
CA GLN A 114 9.04 -20.68 27.95
C GLN A 114 7.71 -20.29 28.60
N GLU A 115 6.61 -20.47 27.86
CA GLU A 115 5.32 -20.76 28.50
C GLU A 115 5.48 -22.05 29.32
N GLN A 116 5.68 -21.91 30.63
CA GLN A 116 5.47 -23.03 31.56
C GLN A 116 3.96 -23.26 31.64
N VAL A 117 3.49 -24.19 30.81
CA VAL A 117 2.19 -24.83 30.99
C VAL A 117 2.27 -25.67 32.26
N ALA A 118 1.35 -25.42 33.19
CA ALA A 118 1.20 -26.13 34.45
C ALA A 118 0.89 -27.61 34.26
#